data_AF-A0A7T7BHM5-F1
#
_entry.id   AF-A0A7T7BHM5-F1
#
_cell.length_a   1.000
_cell.length_b   1.000
_cell.length_c   1.000
_cell.angle_alpha   90.00
_cell.angle_beta   90.00
_cell.angle_gamma   90.00
#
_symmetry.space_group_name_H-M   'P 1'
#
loop_
_entity.id
_entity.type
_entity.pdbx_description
1 polymer ?
#
loop_
_entity_poly.entity_id
_entity_poly.type
_entity_poly.pdbx_seq_one_letter_code
_entity_poly.pdbx_strand_id
1 'polypeptide(L)'
;MAFYGLLGQPEEDALHKSRLLNVEEKPFKRISKRLLNPESLIVSPSSLPLTPPTDETDADSDATATEAEKQKRLEEWRHFREDVSLDFAAFEGSIARVQFLLTSNELERQRYATERVQILSTMQSVRESTADLRSQLEEAQRLLSLRKTYDELTDKITSNRLLKPREDQSANLQKLRLEIADLEKESKDYAMTWAERREQFGRIVEEGMQLRRLIRDEKEEVERREGMQEGEDGDEGDVTSKGKASSGNTPGPEIDEVTPSQHGQDEAGRSSALQVEKAGAAGAASPLRQITTAQGDGAREDTNMLDEGEISAVSDGELSELEEGEELPDDFSGKMDTT
;
A
#
# COMPACT_ATOMS: atom_id res chain seq x y z
N MET A 1 17.66 16.43 32.64
CA MET A 1 16.56 15.60 33.18
C MET A 1 16.65 15.64 34.68
N ALA A 2 15.64 16.19 35.36
CA ALA A 2 15.61 16.17 36.82
C ALA A 2 15.50 14.72 37.31
N PHE A 3 16.41 14.31 38.17
CA PHE A 3 16.40 12.99 38.80
C PHE A 3 15.31 12.99 39.87
N TYR A 4 14.16 12.38 39.59
CA TYR A 4 13.13 12.14 40.60
C TYR A 4 13.55 10.93 41.46
N GLY A 5 14.46 11.17 42.41
CA GLY A 5 14.87 10.21 43.43
C GLY A 5 14.01 10.30 44.70
N LEU A 6 14.14 9.32 45.60
CA LEU A 6 13.60 9.45 46.97
C LEU A 6 14.25 10.66 47.64
N LEU A 7 13.44 11.52 48.23
CA LEU A 7 13.89 12.69 48.98
C LEU A 7 14.60 12.24 50.27
N GLY A 8 15.62 12.98 50.70
CA GLY A 8 16.25 12.70 51.99
C GLY A 8 15.30 13.05 53.15
N GLN A 9 15.42 12.36 54.29
CA GLN A 9 14.61 12.62 55.50
C GLN A 9 14.44 14.12 55.86
N PRO A 10 15.49 14.97 55.89
CA PRO A 10 15.33 16.37 56.26
C PRO A 10 14.54 17.18 55.20
N GLU A 11 14.68 16.83 53.93
CA GLU A 11 13.95 17.46 52.83
C GLU A 11 12.49 17.00 52.80
N GLU A 12 12.24 15.73 53.13
CA GLU A 12 10.89 15.19 53.27
C GLU A 12 10.14 15.86 54.43
N ASP A 13 10.79 16.00 55.59
CA ASP A 13 10.22 16.70 56.74
C ASP A 13 9.94 18.19 56.43
N ALA A 14 10.81 18.84 55.66
CA ALA A 14 10.58 20.20 55.20
C ALA A 14 9.38 20.28 54.23
N LEU A 15 9.24 19.31 53.34
CA LEU A 15 8.11 19.22 52.42
C LEU A 15 6.79 18.97 53.18
N HIS A 16 6.79 18.07 54.16
CA HIS A 16 5.64 17.80 55.03
C HIS A 16 5.21 19.05 55.79
N LYS A 17 6.18 19.81 56.34
CA LYS A 17 5.91 21.12 56.99
C LYS A 17 5.33 22.14 56.02
N SER A 18 5.77 22.17 54.76
CA SER A 18 5.23 23.08 53.75
C SER A 18 3.84 22.69 53.24
N ARG A 19 3.52 21.38 53.27
CA ARG A 19 2.24 20.83 52.79
C ARG A 19 1.13 20.88 53.83
N LEU A 20 1.47 20.90 55.13
CA LEU A 20 0.48 20.99 56.18
C LEU A 20 -0.28 22.31 56.04
N LEU A 21 -1.56 22.24 55.67
CA LEU A 21 -2.35 23.44 55.51
C LEU A 21 -2.63 24.07 56.87
N ASN A 22 -2.70 25.40 56.89
CA ASN A 22 -3.11 26.15 58.09
C ASN A 22 -4.47 25.68 58.65
N VAL A 23 -5.34 25.12 57.80
CA VAL A 23 -6.64 24.56 58.19
C VAL A 23 -6.49 23.31 59.06
N GLU A 24 -5.44 22.52 58.84
CA GLU A 24 -5.15 21.28 59.57
C GLU A 24 -4.30 21.56 60.82
N GLU A 25 -3.41 22.55 60.76
CA GLU A 25 -2.53 22.88 61.88
C GLU A 25 -3.22 23.71 62.98
N LYS A 26 -4.14 24.61 62.61
CA LYS A 26 -4.80 25.53 63.56
C LYS A 26 -5.61 24.81 64.65
N PRO A 27 -6.43 23.78 64.37
CA PRO A 27 -7.16 23.05 65.41
C PRO A 27 -6.20 22.39 66.40
N PHE A 28 -5.12 21.76 65.91
CA PHE A 28 -4.10 21.15 66.76
C PHE A 28 -3.41 22.18 67.67
N LYS A 29 -3.00 23.32 67.12
CA LYS A 29 -2.40 24.43 67.90
C LYS A 29 -3.38 25.01 68.92
N ARG A 30 -4.67 25.13 68.58
CA ARG A 30 -5.70 25.65 69.50
C ARG A 30 -5.95 24.72 70.67
N ILE A 31 -6.14 23.42 70.40
CA ILE A 31 -6.30 22.40 71.46
C ILE A 31 -5.05 22.38 72.35
N SER A 32 -3.85 22.32 71.75
CA SER A 32 -2.60 22.31 72.49
C SER A 32 -2.45 23.54 73.38
N LYS A 33 -2.70 24.74 72.84
CA LYS A 33 -2.66 25.99 73.63
C LYS A 33 -3.75 26.05 74.71
N ARG A 34 -4.94 25.50 74.46
CA ARG A 34 -6.07 25.59 75.41
C ARG A 34 -5.94 24.57 76.55
N LEU A 35 -5.35 23.41 76.30
CA LEU A 35 -5.19 22.34 77.30
C LEU A 35 -3.85 22.38 78.03
N LEU A 36 -2.76 22.78 77.37
CA LEU A 36 -1.39 22.68 77.93
C LEU A 36 -0.82 24.02 78.41
N ASN A 37 -1.51 25.14 78.16
CA ASN A 37 -1.04 26.43 78.65
C ASN A 37 -1.12 26.44 80.19
N PRO A 38 -0.06 26.90 80.90
CA PRO A 38 -0.06 27.00 82.36
C PRO A 38 -1.22 27.81 82.94
N GLU A 39 -1.80 28.73 82.18
CA GLU A 39 -2.98 29.53 82.56
C GLU A 39 -4.32 28.82 82.28
N SER A 40 -4.31 27.57 81.82
CA SER A 40 -5.52 26.80 81.52
C SER A 40 -6.22 26.39 82.81
N LEU A 41 -7.56 26.43 82.82
CA LEU A 41 -8.40 25.97 83.93
C LEU A 41 -8.15 24.50 84.35
N ILE A 42 -7.47 23.71 83.50
CA ILE A 42 -7.07 22.33 83.78
C ILE A 42 -5.71 22.25 84.51
N VAL A 43 -4.78 23.13 84.16
CA VAL A 43 -3.39 23.10 84.67
C VAL A 43 -3.22 23.99 85.90
N SER A 44 -3.96 25.11 85.96
CA SER A 44 -3.97 26.03 87.09
C SER A 44 -4.61 25.38 88.32
N PRO A 45 -3.86 25.11 89.41
CA PRO A 45 -4.43 24.61 90.66
C PRO A 45 -5.09 25.77 91.44
N SER A 46 -6.08 26.44 90.86
CA SER A 46 -6.82 27.49 91.58
C SER A 46 -7.90 26.87 92.46
N SER A 47 -7.46 26.39 93.63
CA SER A 47 -8.21 26.41 94.89
C SER A 47 -9.61 25.77 94.84
N LEU A 48 -9.65 24.45 95.00
CA LEU A 48 -10.74 23.85 95.78
C LEU A 48 -10.80 24.59 97.13
N PRO A 49 -11.91 25.22 97.54
CA PRO A 49 -12.06 25.63 98.91
C PRO A 49 -12.25 24.37 99.77
N LEU A 50 -11.16 23.70 100.14
CA LEU A 50 -11.13 22.76 101.26
C LEU A 50 -10.96 23.59 102.54
N THR A 51 -12.03 24.24 102.99
CA THR A 51 -12.35 24.47 104.41
C THR A 51 -13.62 25.32 104.53
N PRO A 52 -14.56 24.97 105.44
CA PRO A 52 -15.71 25.82 105.75
C PRO A 52 -15.25 27.06 106.55
N PRO A 53 -15.90 28.23 106.43
CA PRO A 53 -15.47 29.42 107.14
C PRO A 53 -15.95 29.40 108.60
N THR A 54 -15.08 29.84 109.50
CA THR A 54 -15.41 30.23 110.88
C THR A 54 -16.31 31.45 110.88
N ASP A 55 -17.42 31.38 111.63
CA ASP A 55 -18.26 32.50 112.03
C ASP A 55 -17.41 33.61 112.66
N GLU A 56 -17.55 34.84 112.16
CA GLU A 56 -17.99 36.02 112.93
C GLU A 56 -17.79 37.31 112.11
N THR A 57 -18.87 38.09 112.00
CA THR A 57 -18.93 39.54 111.73
C THR A 57 -18.42 40.05 110.37
N ASP A 58 -19.25 39.90 109.33
CA ASP A 58 -19.59 40.87 108.25
C ASP A 58 -20.27 40.11 107.08
N ALA A 59 -21.40 39.46 107.35
CA ALA A 59 -21.82 38.28 106.59
C ALA A 59 -22.68 38.52 105.33
N ASP A 60 -23.28 39.68 105.11
CA ASP A 60 -24.22 39.85 103.97
C ASP A 60 -23.58 40.43 102.69
N SER A 61 -22.50 41.21 102.79
CA SER A 61 -21.78 41.73 101.61
C SER A 61 -20.68 40.79 101.10
N ASP A 62 -20.05 40.00 101.97
CA ASP A 62 -18.98 39.07 101.58
C ASP A 62 -19.49 37.69 101.13
N ALA A 63 -20.62 37.21 101.67
CA ALA A 63 -21.25 35.98 101.17
C ALA A 63 -21.78 36.16 99.74
N THR A 64 -22.35 37.32 99.43
CA THR A 64 -22.85 37.64 98.08
C THR A 64 -21.70 37.85 97.07
N ALA A 65 -20.57 38.42 97.50
CA ALA A 65 -19.36 38.53 96.67
C ALA A 65 -18.74 37.17 96.34
N THR A 66 -18.62 36.27 97.33
CA THR A 66 -18.07 34.93 97.12
C THR A 66 -18.98 34.01 96.30
N GLU A 67 -20.31 34.20 96.38
CA GLU A 67 -21.26 33.51 95.50
C GLU A 67 -21.20 34.03 94.05
N ALA A 68 -21.05 35.34 93.86
CA ALA A 68 -20.86 35.93 92.53
C ALA A 68 -19.56 35.42 91.86
N GLU A 69 -18.46 35.29 92.60
CA GLU A 69 -17.21 34.71 92.08
C GLU A 69 -17.34 33.23 91.72
N LYS A 70 -18.08 32.45 92.51
CA LYS A 70 -18.37 31.04 92.20
C LYS A 70 -19.22 30.90 90.93
N GLN A 71 -20.23 31.75 90.76
CA GLN A 71 -21.07 31.75 89.55
C GLN A 71 -20.24 32.13 88.32
N LYS A 72 -19.40 33.16 88.42
CA LYS A 72 -18.48 33.56 87.35
C LYS A 72 -17.54 32.41 86.94
N ARG A 73 -16.97 31.68 87.91
CA ARG A 73 -16.14 30.49 87.61
C ARG A 73 -16.93 29.38 86.91
N LEU A 74 -18.18 29.13 87.31
CA LEU A 74 -19.02 28.11 86.66
C LEU A 74 -19.36 28.50 85.22
N GLU A 75 -19.54 29.79 84.93
CA GLU A 75 -19.72 30.31 83.58
C GLU A 75 -18.44 30.20 82.76
N GLU A 76 -17.29 30.58 83.31
CA GLU A 76 -15.98 30.38 82.68
C GLU A 76 -15.71 28.91 82.35
N TRP A 77 -16.09 27.99 83.25
CA TRP A 77 -15.94 26.54 83.03
C TRP A 77 -16.89 26.00 81.96
N ARG A 78 -18.12 26.54 81.90
CA ARG A 78 -19.09 26.20 80.83
C ARG A 78 -18.57 26.67 79.47
N HIS A 79 -18.14 27.91 79.38
CA HIS A 79 -17.56 28.46 78.15
C HIS A 79 -16.32 27.68 77.73
N PHE A 80 -15.41 27.38 78.65
CA PHE A 80 -14.23 26.56 78.37
C PHE A 80 -14.59 25.18 77.81
N ARG A 81 -15.60 24.51 78.38
CA ARG A 81 -16.05 23.20 77.91
C ARG A 81 -16.62 23.26 76.49
N GLU A 82 -17.44 24.27 76.20
CA GLU A 82 -18.00 24.50 74.86
C GLU A 82 -16.88 24.76 73.84
N ASP A 83 -15.93 25.61 74.22
CA ASP A 83 -14.75 25.97 73.45
C ASP A 83 -13.87 24.76 73.10
N VAL A 84 -13.58 23.92 74.10
CA VAL A 84 -12.83 22.68 73.92
C VAL A 84 -13.60 21.71 73.02
N SER A 85 -14.92 21.59 73.20
CA SER A 85 -15.76 20.74 72.34
C SER A 85 -15.71 21.18 70.87
N LEU A 86 -15.77 22.48 70.61
CA LEU A 86 -15.68 23.04 69.25
C LEU A 86 -14.31 22.81 68.63
N ASP A 87 -13.24 22.98 69.40
CA ASP A 87 -11.88 22.73 68.91
C ASP A 87 -11.64 21.23 68.60
N PHE A 88 -12.14 20.32 69.43
CA PHE A 88 -12.07 18.87 69.15
C PHE A 88 -12.89 18.46 67.93
N ALA A 89 -14.08 19.06 67.73
CA ALA A 89 -14.86 18.83 66.51
C ALA A 89 -14.11 19.33 65.25
N ALA A 90 -13.46 20.49 65.34
CA ALA A 90 -12.62 21.00 64.25
C ALA A 90 -11.39 20.11 63.99
N PHE A 91 -10.81 19.53 65.04
CA PHE A 91 -9.68 18.61 64.93
C PHE A 91 -10.08 17.26 64.33
N GLU A 92 -11.22 16.68 64.73
CA GLU A 92 -11.77 15.48 64.11
C GLU A 92 -12.00 15.69 62.61
N GLY A 93 -12.57 16.84 62.23
CA GLY A 93 -12.71 17.22 60.82
C GLY A 93 -11.38 17.30 60.07
N SER A 94 -10.32 17.79 60.72
CA SER A 94 -8.97 17.82 60.12
C SER A 94 -8.38 16.41 59.92
N ILE A 95 -8.58 15.50 60.88
CA ILE A 95 -8.13 14.10 60.77
C ILE A 95 -8.87 13.39 59.63
N ALA A 96 -10.19 13.53 59.57
CA ALA A 96 -11.00 12.92 58.52
C ALA A 96 -10.54 13.40 57.13
N ARG A 97 -10.27 14.71 56.98
CA ARG A 97 -9.73 15.27 55.74
C ARG A 97 -8.39 14.63 55.35
N VAL A 98 -7.46 14.49 56.29
CA VAL A 98 -6.15 13.85 56.03
C VAL A 98 -6.33 12.40 55.60
N GLN A 99 -7.26 11.66 56.21
CA GLN A 99 -7.58 10.28 55.82
C GLN A 99 -8.19 10.20 54.40
N PHE A 100 -9.10 11.12 54.05
CA PHE A 100 -9.65 11.20 52.69
C PHE A 100 -8.57 11.54 51.67
N LEU A 101 -7.66 12.46 52.00
CA LEU A 101 -6.53 12.78 51.12
C LEU A 101 -5.59 11.59 50.94
N LEU A 102 -5.31 10.84 52.01
CA LEU A 102 -4.48 9.63 51.92
C LEU A 102 -5.11 8.60 50.98
N THR A 103 -6.38 8.24 51.22
CA THR A 103 -7.08 7.24 50.41
C THR A 103 -7.26 7.70 48.95
N SER A 104 -7.56 8.98 48.73
CA SER A 104 -7.62 9.58 47.38
C SER A 104 -6.27 9.48 46.67
N ASN A 105 -5.17 9.82 47.34
CA ASN A 105 -3.82 9.74 46.76
C ASN A 105 -3.42 8.30 46.46
N GLU A 106 -3.81 7.33 47.29
CA GLU A 106 -3.55 5.91 47.04
C GLU A 106 -4.28 5.41 45.79
N LEU A 107 -5.55 5.75 45.63
CA LEU A 107 -6.32 5.43 44.43
C LEU A 107 -5.72 6.09 43.19
N GLU A 108 -5.30 7.34 43.30
CA GLU A 108 -4.68 8.07 42.20
C GLU A 108 -3.34 7.44 41.78
N ARG A 109 -2.52 7.03 42.75
CA ARG A 109 -1.28 6.28 42.49
C ARG A 109 -1.55 4.94 41.80
N GLN A 110 -2.60 4.22 42.21
CA GLN A 110 -3.01 2.98 41.55
C GLN A 110 -3.44 3.25 40.11
N ARG A 111 -4.22 4.31 39.87
CA ARG A 111 -4.60 4.74 38.52
C ARG A 111 -3.38 5.08 37.67
N TYR A 112 -2.41 5.83 38.20
CA TYR A 112 -1.17 6.12 37.46
C TYR A 112 -0.35 4.86 37.17
N ALA A 113 -0.34 3.88 38.09
CA ALA A 113 0.35 2.62 37.86
C ALA A 113 -0.32 1.80 36.74
N THR A 114 -1.65 1.71 36.71
CA THR A 114 -2.38 0.99 35.64
C THR A 114 -2.24 1.69 34.30
N GLU A 115 -2.39 3.02 34.27
CA GLU A 115 -2.22 3.84 33.07
C GLU A 115 -0.79 3.76 32.53
N ARG A 116 0.23 3.77 33.40
CA ARG A 116 1.62 3.53 33.01
C ARG A 116 1.79 2.19 32.28
N VAL A 117 1.21 1.12 32.81
CA VAL A 117 1.28 -0.21 32.16
C VAL A 117 0.60 -0.19 30.79
N GLN A 118 -0.57 0.46 30.68
CA GLN A 118 -1.28 0.62 29.41
C GLN A 118 -0.49 1.44 28.39
N ILE A 119 0.15 2.52 28.80
CA ILE A 119 1.00 3.34 27.92
C ILE A 119 2.20 2.52 27.44
N LEU A 120 2.83 1.75 28.33
CA LEU A 120 3.97 0.90 27.94
C LEU A 120 3.54 -0.22 26.99
N SER A 121 2.38 -0.83 27.19
CA SER A 121 1.87 -1.87 26.28
C SER A 121 1.50 -1.32 24.91
N THR A 122 0.87 -0.13 24.86
CA THR A 122 0.56 0.53 23.59
C THR A 122 1.82 0.96 22.85
N MET A 123 2.83 1.51 23.54
CA MET A 123 4.13 1.81 22.96
C MET A 123 4.79 0.58 22.34
N GLN A 124 4.73 -0.56 23.04
CA GLN A 124 5.29 -1.82 22.55
C GLN A 124 4.53 -2.33 21.33
N SER A 125 3.20 -2.32 21.36
CA SER A 125 2.35 -2.70 20.23
C SER A 125 2.58 -1.81 18.98
N VAL A 126 2.79 -0.51 19.17
CA VAL A 126 3.13 0.40 18.06
C VAL A 126 4.50 0.06 17.47
N ARG A 127 5.50 -0.29 18.30
CA ARG A 127 6.82 -0.72 17.80
C ARG A 127 6.73 -1.99 16.97
N GLU A 128 5.99 -2.99 17.45
CA GLU A 128 5.76 -4.25 16.75
C GLU A 128 5.05 -4.01 15.42
N SER A 129 3.94 -3.27 15.43
CA SER A 129 3.21 -2.90 14.21
C SER A 129 4.09 -2.14 13.20
N THR A 130 4.95 -1.23 13.68
CA THR A 130 5.87 -0.51 12.79
C THR A 130 6.94 -1.44 12.21
N ALA A 131 7.41 -2.44 12.95
CA ALA A 131 8.34 -3.44 12.45
C ALA A 131 7.69 -4.31 11.35
N ASP A 132 6.45 -4.76 11.59
CA ASP A 132 5.69 -5.54 10.60
C ASP A 132 5.43 -4.73 9.32
N LEU A 133 5.04 -3.47 9.45
CA LEU A 133 4.84 -2.57 8.31
C LEU A 133 6.12 -2.33 7.51
N ARG A 134 7.29 -2.27 8.17
CA ARG A 134 8.58 -2.18 7.46
C ARG A 134 8.86 -3.46 6.66
N SER A 135 8.63 -4.64 7.24
CA SER A 135 8.77 -5.92 6.52
C SER A 135 7.85 -5.98 5.29
N GLN A 136 6.57 -5.61 5.46
CA GLN A 136 5.61 -5.57 4.34
C GLN A 136 6.03 -4.59 3.25
N LEU A 137 6.60 -3.44 3.63
CA LEU A 137 7.09 -2.45 2.69
C LEU A 137 8.29 -3.01 1.89
N GLU A 138 9.24 -3.67 2.55
CA GLU A 138 10.38 -4.31 1.87
C GLU A 138 9.93 -5.39 0.87
N GLU A 139 8.95 -6.21 1.25
CA GLU A 139 8.36 -7.21 0.36
C GLU A 139 7.65 -6.56 -0.83
N ALA A 140 6.85 -5.52 -0.59
CA ALA A 140 6.15 -4.78 -1.64
C ALA A 140 7.14 -4.11 -2.61
N GLN A 141 8.24 -3.54 -2.10
CA GLN A 141 9.31 -2.98 -2.93
C GLN A 141 10.00 -4.05 -3.78
N ARG A 142 10.27 -5.24 -3.21
CA ARG A 142 10.79 -6.37 -3.98
C ARG A 142 9.83 -6.77 -5.10
N LEU A 143 8.54 -6.93 -4.80
CA LEU A 143 7.54 -7.28 -5.82
C LEU A 143 7.42 -6.20 -6.90
N LEU A 144 7.47 -4.92 -6.53
CA LEU A 144 7.46 -3.82 -7.49
C LEU A 144 8.70 -3.87 -8.40
N SER A 145 9.89 -4.13 -7.83
CA SER A 145 11.12 -4.27 -8.64
C SER A 145 11.00 -5.42 -9.64
N LEU A 146 10.47 -6.57 -9.20
CA LEU A 146 10.23 -7.72 -10.06
C LEU A 146 9.23 -7.38 -11.17
N ARG A 147 8.13 -6.70 -10.84
CA ARG A 147 7.14 -6.26 -11.83
C ARG A 147 7.76 -5.34 -12.87
N LYS A 148 8.58 -4.37 -12.46
CA LYS A 148 9.32 -3.50 -13.39
C LYS A 148 10.21 -4.31 -14.34
N THR A 149 10.91 -5.34 -13.84
CA THR A 149 11.71 -6.21 -14.73
C THR A 149 10.85 -6.99 -15.73
N TYR A 150 9.65 -7.42 -15.34
CA TYR A 150 8.72 -8.06 -16.26
C TYR A 150 8.14 -7.09 -17.29
N ASP A 151 7.82 -5.86 -16.87
CA ASP A 151 7.35 -4.81 -17.77
C ASP A 151 8.45 -4.47 -18.78
N GLU A 152 9.71 -4.31 -18.36
CA GLU A 152 10.86 -4.10 -19.25
C GLU A 152 11.07 -5.25 -20.26
N LEU A 153 10.92 -6.50 -19.81
CA LEU A 153 11.01 -7.67 -20.70
C LEU A 153 9.85 -7.72 -21.68
N THR A 154 8.65 -7.37 -21.21
CA THR A 154 7.45 -7.30 -22.04
C THR A 154 7.63 -6.23 -23.11
N ASP A 155 8.08 -5.04 -22.75
CA ASP A 155 8.37 -3.96 -23.69
C ASP A 155 9.42 -4.38 -24.71
N LYS A 156 10.49 -5.07 -24.32
CA LYS A 156 11.50 -5.60 -25.28
C LYS A 156 10.89 -6.60 -26.28
N ILE A 157 9.91 -7.40 -25.84
CA ILE A 157 9.24 -8.40 -26.68
C ILE A 157 8.21 -7.73 -27.61
N THR A 158 7.42 -6.78 -27.09
CA THR A 158 6.29 -6.17 -27.80
C THR A 158 6.70 -4.98 -28.67
N SER A 159 7.72 -4.21 -28.29
CA SER A 159 8.22 -3.07 -29.07
C SER A 159 9.09 -3.47 -30.26
N ASN A 160 9.65 -4.68 -30.24
CA ASN A 160 10.47 -5.17 -31.33
C ASN A 160 9.60 -5.53 -32.54
N ARG A 161 9.50 -4.61 -33.50
CA ARG A 161 8.75 -4.79 -34.76
C ARG A 161 9.20 -6.01 -35.58
N LEU A 162 10.40 -6.55 -35.36
CA LEU A 162 10.87 -7.78 -36.02
C LEU A 162 10.23 -9.04 -35.43
N LEU A 163 9.80 -9.00 -34.18
CA LEU A 163 9.09 -10.08 -33.53
C LEU A 163 7.60 -9.99 -33.88
N LYS A 164 7.15 -10.84 -34.81
CA LYS A 164 5.73 -10.96 -35.13
C LYS A 164 4.96 -11.60 -33.97
N PRO A 165 3.68 -11.25 -33.74
CA PRO A 165 2.83 -11.94 -32.78
C PRO A 165 2.78 -13.46 -33.03
N ARG A 166 2.62 -14.24 -31.96
CA ARG A 166 2.61 -15.71 -32.04
C ARG A 166 1.48 -16.24 -32.92
N GLU A 167 0.32 -15.59 -32.90
CA GLU A 167 -0.84 -15.97 -33.71
C GLU A 167 -0.52 -15.84 -35.21
N ASP A 168 0.03 -14.70 -35.64
CA ASP A 168 0.45 -14.49 -37.04
C ASP A 168 1.53 -15.47 -37.49
N GLN A 169 2.52 -15.75 -36.63
CA GLN A 169 3.55 -16.74 -36.92
C GLN A 169 2.94 -18.14 -37.09
N SER A 170 1.98 -18.50 -36.26
CA SER A 170 1.30 -19.80 -36.35
C SER A 170 0.48 -19.95 -37.62
N ALA A 171 -0.25 -18.90 -38.04
CA ALA A 171 -1.00 -18.88 -39.29
C ALA A 171 -0.07 -18.98 -40.51
N ASN A 172 1.06 -18.27 -40.50
CA ASN A 172 2.04 -18.34 -41.57
C ASN A 172 2.70 -19.73 -41.65
N LEU A 173 3.02 -20.35 -40.50
CA LEU A 173 3.54 -21.72 -40.45
C LEU A 173 2.51 -22.73 -40.99
N GLN A 174 1.23 -22.56 -40.68
CA GLN A 174 0.17 -23.40 -41.23
C GLN A 174 0.08 -23.25 -42.76
N LYS A 175 0.12 -22.01 -43.26
CA LYS A 175 0.11 -21.74 -44.70
C LYS A 175 1.29 -22.41 -45.42
N LEU A 176 2.51 -22.22 -44.91
CA LEU A 176 3.71 -22.85 -45.48
C LEU A 176 3.65 -24.37 -45.44
N ARG A 177 3.06 -24.97 -44.38
CA ARG A 177 2.86 -26.42 -44.31
C ARG A 177 1.89 -26.93 -45.38
N LEU A 178 0.82 -26.19 -45.65
CA LEU A 178 -0.12 -26.53 -46.73
C LEU A 178 0.57 -26.44 -48.10
N GLU A 179 1.30 -25.36 -48.34
CA GLU A 179 2.06 -25.18 -49.59
C GLU A 179 3.11 -26.27 -49.81
N ILE A 180 3.84 -26.68 -48.76
CA ILE A 180 4.78 -27.80 -48.83
C ILE A 180 4.04 -29.09 -49.18
N ALA A 181 2.88 -29.36 -48.55
CA ALA A 181 2.10 -30.56 -48.83
C ALA A 181 1.58 -30.59 -50.29
N ASP A 182 1.18 -29.43 -50.82
CA ASP A 182 0.75 -29.28 -52.21
C ASP A 182 1.93 -29.50 -53.18
N LEU A 183 3.09 -28.89 -52.95
CA LEU A 183 4.30 -29.10 -53.75
C LEU A 183 4.80 -30.55 -53.71
N GLU A 184 4.73 -31.20 -52.55
CA GLU A 184 5.06 -32.62 -52.42
C GLU A 184 4.09 -33.51 -53.23
N LYS A 185 2.82 -33.13 -53.31
CA LYS A 185 1.84 -33.82 -54.15
C LYS A 185 2.13 -33.60 -55.63
N GLU A 186 2.36 -32.35 -56.04
CA GLU A 186 2.73 -32.02 -57.42
C GLU A 186 4.01 -32.75 -57.83
N SER A 187 5.03 -32.80 -56.96
CA SER A 187 6.26 -33.54 -57.23
C SER A 187 6.01 -35.04 -57.43
N LYS A 188 5.05 -35.64 -56.69
CA LYS A 188 4.66 -37.04 -56.89
C LYS A 188 3.94 -37.22 -58.22
N ASP A 189 3.05 -36.31 -58.57
CA ASP A 189 2.32 -36.33 -59.85
C ASP A 189 3.30 -36.17 -61.05
N TYR A 190 4.30 -35.28 -60.94
CA TYR A 190 5.37 -35.17 -61.94
C TYR A 190 6.23 -36.44 -62.02
N ALA A 191 6.55 -37.06 -60.89
CA ALA A 191 7.28 -38.32 -60.89
C ALA A 191 6.49 -39.44 -61.59
N MET A 192 5.17 -39.50 -61.38
CA MET A 192 4.28 -40.45 -62.06
C MET A 192 4.22 -40.20 -63.57
N THR A 193 3.93 -38.96 -63.99
CA THR A 193 3.87 -38.61 -65.42
C THR A 193 5.21 -38.82 -66.13
N TRP A 194 6.33 -38.57 -65.44
CA TRP A 194 7.66 -38.86 -65.96
C TRP A 194 7.90 -40.37 -66.14
N ALA A 195 7.48 -41.20 -65.17
CA ALA A 195 7.57 -42.65 -65.27
C ALA A 195 6.72 -43.20 -66.43
N GLU A 196 5.48 -42.72 -66.57
CA GLU A 196 4.61 -43.08 -67.70
C GLU A 196 5.22 -42.67 -69.04
N ARG A 197 5.78 -41.46 -69.14
CA ARG A 197 6.43 -41.00 -70.37
C ARG A 197 7.66 -41.84 -70.70
N ARG A 198 8.44 -42.22 -69.70
CA ARG A 198 9.60 -43.11 -69.87
C ARG A 198 9.15 -44.50 -70.36
N GLU A 199 8.04 -45.01 -69.86
CA GLU A 199 7.44 -46.25 -70.34
C GLU A 199 6.96 -46.11 -71.79
N GLN A 200 6.25 -45.03 -72.13
CA GLN A 200 5.81 -44.74 -73.50
C GLN A 200 6.98 -44.65 -74.47
N PHE A 201 8.05 -43.93 -74.12
CA PHE A 201 9.28 -43.89 -74.92
C PHE A 201 9.91 -45.29 -75.04
N GLY A 202 9.90 -46.09 -73.98
CA GLY A 202 10.34 -47.48 -74.02
C GLY A 202 9.58 -48.31 -75.05
N ARG A 203 8.24 -48.21 -75.06
CA ARG A 203 7.38 -48.89 -76.05
C ARG A 203 7.68 -48.44 -77.48
N ILE A 204 7.81 -47.13 -77.72
CA ILE A 204 8.15 -46.58 -79.05
C ILE A 204 9.52 -47.09 -79.54
N VAL A 205 10.51 -47.13 -78.65
CA VAL A 205 11.84 -47.66 -78.99
C VAL A 205 11.76 -49.14 -79.35
N GLU A 206 10.99 -49.93 -78.59
CA GLU A 206 10.77 -51.35 -78.86
C GLU A 206 10.04 -51.58 -80.20
N GLU A 207 8.95 -50.87 -80.45
CA GLU A 207 8.22 -50.90 -81.73
C GLU A 207 9.12 -50.45 -82.89
N GLY A 208 9.94 -49.40 -82.70
CA GLY A 208 10.92 -48.96 -83.69
C GLY A 208 12.03 -50.00 -83.95
N MET A 209 12.40 -50.80 -82.96
CA MET A 209 13.28 -51.95 -83.16
C MET A 209 12.58 -53.08 -83.90
N GLN A 210 11.31 -53.38 -83.58
CA GLN A 210 10.50 -54.37 -84.30
C GLN A 210 10.28 -53.97 -85.76
N LEU A 211 9.95 -52.71 -86.05
CA LEU A 211 9.82 -52.19 -87.41
C LEU A 211 11.14 -52.32 -88.18
N ARG A 212 12.29 -52.05 -87.55
CA ARG A 212 13.60 -52.29 -88.18
C ARG A 212 13.87 -53.77 -88.47
N ARG A 213 13.37 -54.69 -87.65
CA ARG A 213 13.42 -56.13 -87.94
C ARG A 213 12.51 -56.45 -89.12
N LEU A 214 11.25 -56.02 -89.11
CA LEU A 214 10.31 -56.19 -90.22
C LEU A 214 10.86 -55.62 -91.53
N ILE A 215 11.42 -54.41 -91.54
CA ILE A 215 12.05 -53.82 -92.74
C ILE A 215 13.23 -54.65 -93.22
N ARG A 216 14.03 -55.23 -92.30
CA ARG A 216 15.13 -56.12 -92.67
C ARG A 216 14.62 -57.43 -93.25
N ASP A 217 13.64 -58.04 -92.60
CA ASP A 217 13.02 -59.29 -93.01
C ASP A 217 12.28 -59.12 -94.35
N GLU A 218 11.60 -57.98 -94.55
CA GLU A 218 10.95 -57.59 -95.81
C GLU A 218 11.99 -57.23 -96.89
N LYS A 219 13.10 -56.56 -96.54
CA LYS A 219 14.22 -56.34 -97.46
C LYS A 219 14.86 -57.66 -97.89
N GLU A 220 15.07 -58.59 -96.98
CA GLU A 220 15.60 -59.93 -97.26
C GLU A 220 14.59 -60.77 -98.07
N GLU A 221 13.28 -60.58 -97.85
CA GLU A 221 12.21 -61.18 -98.65
C GLU A 221 12.16 -60.60 -100.06
N VAL A 222 12.32 -59.28 -100.23
CA VAL A 222 12.46 -58.61 -101.52
C VAL A 222 13.72 -59.07 -102.22
N GLU A 223 14.85 -59.20 -101.52
CA GLU A 223 16.11 -59.71 -102.07
C GLU A 223 16.00 -61.19 -102.46
N ARG A 224 15.22 -62.01 -101.74
CA ARG A 224 14.88 -63.39 -102.17
C ARG A 224 13.90 -63.45 -103.33
N ARG A 225 13.01 -62.46 -103.46
CA ARG A 225 12.02 -62.36 -104.54
C ARG A 225 12.61 -61.74 -105.81
N GLU A 226 13.61 -60.90 -105.68
CA GLU A 226 14.41 -60.30 -106.76
C GLU A 226 15.57 -61.22 -107.17
N GLY A 227 16.12 -62.02 -106.24
CA GLY A 227 17.09 -63.09 -106.51
C GLY A 227 16.55 -64.28 -107.32
N MET A 228 15.31 -64.19 -107.82
CA MET A 228 14.68 -65.19 -108.70
C MET A 228 14.27 -64.61 -110.07
N GLN A 229 14.76 -63.41 -110.42
CA GLN A 229 14.75 -62.87 -111.79
C GLN A 229 15.96 -61.95 -112.00
N GLU A 230 17.16 -62.53 -112.07
CA GLU A 230 18.30 -61.87 -112.75
C GLU A 230 18.45 -62.47 -114.14
N GLY A 231 18.22 -61.63 -115.14
CA GLY A 231 18.35 -61.91 -116.57
C GLY A 231 18.48 -60.59 -117.32
N GLU A 232 19.71 -60.06 -117.30
CA GLU A 232 20.45 -59.47 -118.43
C GLU A 232 19.96 -58.15 -119.09
N ASP A 233 20.86 -57.17 -118.95
CA ASP A 233 21.34 -56.11 -119.86
C ASP A 233 20.50 -54.91 -120.35
N GLY A 234 21.17 -53.75 -120.18
CA GLY A 234 21.32 -52.66 -121.17
C GLY A 234 20.13 -51.72 -121.33
N ASP A 235 20.25 -50.45 -121.70
CA ASP A 235 21.35 -49.53 -121.97
C ASP A 235 20.65 -48.19 -122.32
N GLU A 236 21.31 -47.07 -122.00
CA GLU A 236 21.14 -45.70 -122.55
C GLU A 236 19.77 -44.97 -122.54
N GLY A 237 19.80 -43.68 -122.17
CA GLY A 237 18.74 -42.75 -122.57
C GLY A 237 18.48 -41.53 -121.69
N ASP A 238 19.43 -40.59 -121.68
CA ASP A 238 19.32 -39.18 -121.31
C ASP A 238 17.97 -38.48 -121.69
N VAL A 239 17.37 -37.70 -120.77
CA VAL A 239 17.19 -36.24 -120.87
C VAL A 239 16.24 -35.65 -119.80
N THR A 240 16.82 -34.80 -118.95
CA THR A 240 16.35 -33.49 -118.46
C THR A 240 14.89 -33.28 -117.97
N SER A 241 14.76 -32.68 -116.77
CA SER A 241 14.33 -31.27 -116.60
C SER A 241 13.39 -31.04 -115.39
N LYS A 242 13.98 -30.43 -114.35
CA LYS A 242 13.56 -29.15 -113.73
C LYS A 242 12.49 -29.13 -112.62
N GLY A 243 12.99 -28.77 -111.43
CA GLY A 243 12.37 -27.84 -110.47
C GLY A 243 11.50 -28.52 -109.41
N LYS A 244 11.64 -28.23 -108.12
CA LYS A 244 11.69 -26.88 -107.54
C LYS A 244 12.21 -26.92 -106.10
N ALA A 245 12.96 -25.88 -105.74
CA ALA A 245 13.62 -25.66 -104.46
C ALA A 245 12.68 -25.14 -103.36
N SER A 246 13.04 -25.41 -102.10
CA SER A 246 13.06 -24.42 -100.99
C SER A 246 13.65 -25.10 -99.74
N SER A 247 14.94 -24.88 -99.45
CA SER A 247 15.45 -23.89 -98.49
C SER A 247 15.46 -24.39 -97.05
N GLY A 248 16.66 -24.69 -96.56
CA GLY A 248 16.91 -24.80 -95.13
C GLY A 248 16.77 -23.45 -94.42
N ASN A 249 16.59 -23.52 -93.10
CA ASN A 249 17.28 -22.72 -92.09
C ASN A 249 16.64 -22.99 -90.72
N THR A 250 17.44 -23.50 -89.78
CA THR A 250 17.46 -23.05 -88.38
C THR A 250 18.60 -22.02 -88.32
N PRO A 251 18.50 -20.86 -87.63
CA PRO A 251 18.42 -20.81 -86.16
C PRO A 251 17.66 -19.59 -85.55
N GLY A 252 17.45 -19.60 -84.22
CA GLY A 252 17.48 -18.37 -83.41
C GLY A 252 16.18 -17.94 -82.70
N PRO A 253 16.18 -17.76 -81.35
CA PRO A 253 15.05 -17.28 -80.55
C PRO A 253 15.20 -15.80 -80.17
N GLU A 254 14.17 -14.98 -80.37
CA GLU A 254 13.93 -13.65 -79.77
C GLU A 254 12.46 -13.27 -80.04
N ILE A 255 11.70 -12.45 -79.33
CA ILE A 255 11.69 -11.71 -78.06
C ILE A 255 10.21 -11.22 -77.95
N ASP A 256 9.73 -11.00 -76.72
CA ASP A 256 8.55 -10.20 -76.32
C ASP A 256 7.14 -10.63 -76.74
N GLU A 257 6.25 -10.78 -75.75
CA GLU A 257 5.20 -9.78 -75.53
C GLU A 257 4.41 -10.01 -74.22
N VAL A 258 4.41 -8.94 -73.42
CA VAL A 258 3.22 -8.32 -72.79
C VAL A 258 2.64 -8.98 -71.55
N THR A 259 3.09 -8.46 -70.40
CA THR A 259 2.25 -8.26 -69.22
C THR A 259 1.39 -7.02 -69.44
N PRO A 260 0.05 -7.05 -69.27
CA PRO A 260 -0.73 -5.83 -69.12
C PRO A 260 -0.83 -5.50 -67.62
N SER A 261 -0.09 -4.48 -67.22
CA SER A 261 -0.48 -3.62 -66.10
C SER A 261 -1.47 -2.59 -66.63
N GLN A 262 -2.65 -2.48 -66.02
CA GLN A 262 -3.42 -1.24 -66.08
C GLN A 262 -3.89 -0.81 -64.69
N HIS A 263 -3.75 0.50 -64.53
CA HIS A 263 -3.88 1.37 -63.38
C HIS A 263 -5.11 2.26 -63.62
N GLY A 264 -5.71 2.81 -62.56
CA GLY A 264 -6.81 3.79 -62.64
C GLY A 264 -7.84 3.51 -61.54
N GLN A 265 -7.81 4.12 -60.35
CA GLN A 265 -7.95 5.54 -59.98
C GLN A 265 -9.41 6.04 -59.95
N ASP A 266 -9.72 6.72 -58.84
CA ASP A 266 -10.80 7.69 -58.55
C ASP A 266 -12.12 7.24 -57.87
N GLU A 267 -12.24 7.66 -56.60
CA GLU A 267 -13.20 8.66 -56.08
C GLU A 267 -14.64 8.66 -56.66
N ALA A 268 -15.62 8.36 -55.80
CA ALA A 268 -16.72 9.27 -55.44
C ALA A 268 -17.73 8.57 -54.54
N GLY A 269 -18.09 9.23 -53.44
CA GLY A 269 -18.86 8.66 -52.35
C GLY A 269 -20.37 8.53 -52.55
N ARG A 270 -21.01 8.02 -51.48
CA ARG A 270 -22.35 8.40 -51.04
C ARG A 270 -22.64 7.82 -49.64
N SER A 271 -22.76 8.75 -48.68
CA SER A 271 -23.80 8.83 -47.64
C SER A 271 -24.10 7.60 -46.77
N SER A 272 -23.81 7.70 -45.48
CA SER A 272 -24.87 7.98 -44.49
C SER A 272 -24.32 8.41 -43.14
N ALA A 273 -24.87 9.52 -42.66
CA ALA A 273 -24.80 9.99 -41.30
C ALA A 273 -25.44 8.97 -40.34
N LEU A 274 -24.91 8.85 -39.12
CA LEU A 274 -25.59 9.33 -37.91
C LEU A 274 -24.75 9.02 -36.66
N GLN A 275 -24.97 9.88 -35.69
CA GLN A 275 -24.16 10.17 -34.53
C GLN A 275 -24.88 9.65 -33.26
N VAL A 276 -24.09 9.27 -32.25
CA VAL A 276 -24.37 9.23 -30.79
C VAL A 276 -25.31 8.15 -30.21
N GLU A 277 -24.76 7.37 -29.26
CA GLU A 277 -25.18 7.21 -27.85
C GLU A 277 -24.91 5.76 -27.33
N LYS A 278 -23.84 5.65 -26.53
CA LYS A 278 -23.83 5.17 -25.13
C LYS A 278 -24.24 3.72 -24.75
N ALA A 279 -23.24 3.11 -24.08
CA ALA A 279 -23.25 2.22 -22.91
C ALA A 279 -23.54 0.71 -23.04
N GLY A 280 -22.63 -0.08 -22.44
CA GLY A 280 -22.93 -1.43 -21.98
C GLY A 280 -21.76 -2.42 -21.92
N ALA A 281 -20.55 -2.02 -21.47
CA ALA A 281 -19.46 -2.97 -21.22
C ALA A 281 -19.57 -3.56 -19.80
N ALA A 282 -19.71 -4.88 -19.76
CA ALA A 282 -19.67 -5.70 -18.55
C ALA A 282 -18.22 -5.97 -18.13
N GLY A 283 -17.99 -5.87 -16.81
CA GLY A 283 -17.08 -6.75 -16.07
C GLY A 283 -15.57 -6.48 -16.14
N ALA A 284 -15.01 -5.93 -15.06
CA ALA A 284 -14.04 -6.63 -14.21
C ALA A 284 -13.58 -5.71 -13.06
N ALA A 285 -13.44 -6.34 -11.90
CA ALA A 285 -13.31 -5.71 -10.58
C ALA A 285 -11.85 -5.35 -10.20
N SER A 286 -11.71 -4.34 -9.35
CA SER A 286 -10.66 -4.30 -8.32
C SER A 286 -11.18 -3.59 -7.05
N PRO A 287 -10.76 -4.02 -5.84
CA PRO A 287 -11.42 -3.64 -4.59
C PRO A 287 -10.62 -2.57 -3.82
N LEU A 288 -11.32 -1.61 -3.18
CA LEU A 288 -10.81 -0.99 -1.96
C LEU A 288 -11.90 -0.35 -1.08
N ARG A 289 -11.90 -0.80 0.19
CA ARG A 289 -12.32 -0.14 1.45
C ARG A 289 -13.79 0.29 1.68
N GLN A 290 -14.43 -0.54 2.52
CA GLN A 290 -15.12 -0.21 3.79
C GLN A 290 -15.71 1.19 3.97
N ILE A 291 -17.03 1.25 4.21
CA ILE A 291 -17.66 1.91 5.37
C ILE A 291 -18.97 1.17 5.68
N THR A 292 -19.12 0.79 6.95
CA THR A 292 -20.26 0.13 7.57
C THR A 292 -21.39 1.14 7.82
N THR A 293 -22.60 0.87 7.32
CA THR A 293 -23.84 1.51 7.78
C THR A 293 -24.59 0.55 8.69
N ALA A 294 -24.56 0.83 10.01
CA ALA A 294 -25.49 0.25 10.96
C ALA A 294 -26.62 1.27 11.18
N GLN A 295 -27.83 0.87 10.77
CA GLN A 295 -29.07 1.57 11.05
C GLN A 295 -29.56 1.11 12.42
N GLY A 296 -29.59 2.02 13.38
CA GLY A 296 -30.02 1.79 14.75
C GLY A 296 -30.58 3.08 15.33
N ASP A 297 -31.91 3.10 15.40
CA ASP A 297 -32.78 4.12 15.98
C ASP A 297 -32.49 4.30 17.48
N GLY A 298 -32.52 5.53 17.98
CA GLY A 298 -32.19 5.83 19.39
C GLY A 298 -32.04 7.31 19.69
N ALA A 299 -33.17 7.97 19.94
CA ALA A 299 -33.31 9.32 20.45
C ALA A 299 -32.40 9.64 21.66
N ARG A 300 -31.82 10.86 21.67
CA ARG A 300 -31.75 11.76 22.84
C ARG A 300 -31.04 13.10 22.51
N GLU A 301 -31.82 14.17 22.66
CA GLU A 301 -31.47 15.48 23.23
C GLU A 301 -30.12 16.13 22.84
N ASP A 302 -30.15 16.97 21.81
CA ASP A 302 -29.15 18.02 21.63
C ASP A 302 -29.51 19.24 22.49
N THR A 303 -28.68 19.48 23.50
CA THR A 303 -28.68 20.66 24.34
C THR A 303 -28.16 21.88 23.58
N ASN A 304 -28.98 22.92 23.61
CA ASN A 304 -28.73 24.26 23.12
C ASN A 304 -27.50 24.90 23.81
N MET A 305 -26.48 25.31 23.05
CA MET A 305 -25.35 26.11 23.55
C MET A 305 -25.31 27.46 22.80
N LEU A 306 -26.01 28.44 23.36
CA LEU A 306 -25.70 29.86 23.23
C LEU A 306 -24.90 30.23 24.48
N ASP A 307 -23.75 30.90 24.35
CA ASP A 307 -23.52 32.24 24.92
C ASP A 307 -22.07 32.75 24.68
N GLU A 308 -21.97 34.06 24.76
CA GLU A 308 -21.05 35.09 24.31
C GLU A 308 -19.55 35.02 24.68
N GLY A 309 -18.76 35.78 23.91
CA GLY A 309 -17.35 36.06 24.22
C GLY A 309 -16.63 36.91 23.16
N GLU A 310 -17.15 38.11 22.88
CA GLU A 310 -16.49 39.17 22.12
C GLU A 310 -15.23 39.65 22.87
N ILE A 311 -14.06 39.67 22.23
CA ILE A 311 -12.90 40.43 22.72
C ILE A 311 -12.38 41.29 21.57
N SER A 312 -12.47 42.59 21.81
CA SER A 312 -12.07 43.67 20.92
C SER A 312 -10.61 43.58 20.45
N ALA A 313 -10.45 44.01 19.20
CA ALA A 313 -9.20 44.47 18.60
C ALA A 313 -8.45 45.46 19.51
N VAL A 314 -7.13 45.29 19.63
CA VAL A 314 -6.07 46.22 19.16
C VAL A 314 -4.72 45.86 19.81
N SER A 315 -3.71 45.54 19.00
CA SER A 315 -2.38 46.15 19.11
C SER A 315 -1.54 45.70 17.91
N ASP A 316 -1.17 46.69 17.10
CA ASP A 316 -0.28 46.63 15.96
C ASP A 316 1.11 46.07 16.29
N GLY A 317 1.76 45.55 15.24
CA GLY A 317 3.21 45.63 15.07
C GLY A 317 3.95 44.30 15.02
N GLU A 318 4.02 43.67 13.84
CA GLU A 318 5.19 43.79 12.95
C GLU A 318 5.05 42.86 11.74
N LEU A 319 5.16 43.49 10.57
CA LEU A 319 5.41 42.88 9.27
C LEU A 319 6.76 42.15 9.27
N SER A 320 6.81 40.99 8.63
CA SER A 320 7.81 40.70 7.61
C SER A 320 7.43 39.45 6.81
N GLU A 321 6.70 39.72 5.72
CA GLU A 321 6.78 39.05 4.43
C GLU A 321 8.20 39.20 3.85
N LEU A 322 8.72 38.15 3.21
CA LEU A 322 10.06 37.92 2.57
C LEU A 322 10.69 36.64 3.19
N GLU A 323 11.29 35.68 2.48
CA GLU A 323 11.76 35.60 1.11
C GLU A 323 12.06 34.12 0.79
N GLU A 324 11.94 33.83 -0.49
CA GLU A 324 12.10 32.58 -1.21
C GLU A 324 13.58 32.20 -1.36
N GLY A 325 13.92 30.94 -1.05
CA GLY A 325 15.09 30.24 -1.60
C GLY A 325 16.49 30.62 -1.10
N GLU A 326 17.11 29.74 -0.30
CA GLU A 326 18.57 29.72 -0.17
C GLU A 326 19.08 28.26 -0.18
N GLU A 327 19.92 27.96 -1.17
CA GLU A 327 20.66 26.70 -1.33
C GLU A 327 21.75 26.59 -0.24
N LEU A 328 21.90 25.39 0.33
CA LEU A 328 23.00 25.05 1.23
C LEU A 328 24.28 24.81 0.42
N PRO A 329 25.41 25.47 0.71
CA PRO A 329 26.71 25.03 0.22
C PRO A 329 27.21 23.83 1.06
N ASP A 330 27.31 22.68 0.41
CA ASP A 330 28.16 21.57 0.84
C ASP A 330 29.62 22.01 0.73
N ASP A 331 30.30 22.26 1.86
CA ASP A 331 31.73 22.05 1.91
C ASP A 331 32.27 21.85 3.33
N PHE A 332 33.28 20.98 3.41
CA PHE A 332 34.24 20.80 4.51
C PHE A 332 33.93 19.82 5.66
N SER A 333 34.42 18.58 5.53
CA SER A 333 35.31 17.98 6.56
C SER A 333 36.05 16.74 6.05
N GLY A 334 37.15 16.95 5.34
CA GLY A 334 38.11 15.91 4.97
C GLY A 334 39.53 16.32 5.34
N LYS A 335 39.89 16.30 6.63
CA LYS A 335 41.29 16.36 7.08
C LYS A 335 41.73 14.94 7.47
N MET A 336 42.55 14.34 6.61
CA MET A 336 43.41 13.21 6.98
C MET A 336 44.56 13.76 7.84
N ASP A 337 44.67 13.29 9.07
CA ASP A 337 45.91 13.42 9.84
C ASP A 337 46.85 12.28 9.46
N THR A 338 48.06 12.64 9.06
CA THR A 338 49.22 11.75 8.93
C THR A 338 50.29 12.23 9.90
N THR A 339 50.55 11.44 10.94
CA THR A 339 51.84 11.33 11.61
C THR A 339 51.99 9.94 12.17
#